data_AF-A0A7W1G9Q9-F1
#
_entry.id   AF-A0A7W1G9Q9-F1
#
_cell.length_a   1.000
_cell.length_b   1.000
_cell.length_c   1.000
_cell.angle_alpha   90.00
_cell.angle_beta   90.00
_cell.angle_gamma   90.00
#
_symmetry.space_group_name_H-M   'P 1'
#
loop_
_entity.id
_entity.type
_entity.pdbx_description
1 polymer ?
#
loop_
_entity_poly.entity_id
_entity_poly.type
_entity_poly.pdbx_seq_one_letter_code
_entity_poly.pdbx_strand_id
1 'polypeptide(L)'
;MRRRSDAWYLDSLEPPPDFTPIAAGFDPLQDLIERAHDSGIEVHAFVIIGAVWNKNPTFAPSATLGPPTNPNHVFNLHGGYDPVTQQIIPGPNNWLTRTLLPDGAGGISFQGHRVGSEFWIDLGHPDAARNTTDVLINLVANYDLDGLHLDRIRYPEVVVAGQTPATGANIGYNQTSVARFQQRYGIAAGSPPPAPNDALWVQWRRDQVTNFVRRLYLEAITIKPQIKVSAALIAFGGIGSTEAAWNSAEAYWRVYQDWRAWTEEGILDIAIPMNYKREHVAAQVAQYD
;
A
#
# COMPACT_ATOMS: atom_id res chain seq x y z
N MET A 1 -8.55 11.82 -1.57
CA MET A 1 -9.15 11.37 -2.82
C MET A 1 -9.52 9.89 -2.69
N ARG A 2 -8.54 8.98 -2.59
CA ARG A 2 -8.71 7.60 -2.05
C ARG A 2 -7.95 7.45 -0.73
N ARG A 3 -8.57 6.95 0.36
CA ARG A 3 -7.90 6.89 1.68
C ARG A 3 -7.68 5.47 2.23
N ARG A 4 -8.71 4.65 2.33
CA ARG A 4 -8.63 3.27 2.83
C ARG A 4 -9.66 2.44 2.10
N SER A 5 -9.54 2.39 0.77
CA SER A 5 -10.54 1.79 -0.12
C SER A 5 -11.93 2.44 -0.05
N ASP A 6 -11.95 3.73 0.32
CA ASP A 6 -13.08 4.63 0.27
C ASP A 6 -12.74 5.84 -0.63
N ALA A 7 -13.71 6.23 -1.45
CA ALA A 7 -13.58 7.27 -2.46
C ALA A 7 -14.31 8.55 -2.03
N TRP A 8 -13.58 9.66 -2.10
CA TRP A 8 -14.09 11.00 -1.80
C TRP A 8 -14.46 11.75 -3.08
N TYR A 9 -15.09 11.04 -4.01
CA TYR A 9 -15.48 11.47 -5.36
C TYR A 9 -16.56 10.50 -5.88
N LEU A 10 -17.37 10.89 -6.86
CA LEU A 10 -18.58 10.13 -7.22
C LEU A 10 -18.37 9.06 -8.29
N ASP A 11 -17.53 9.31 -9.29
CA ASP A 11 -17.20 8.33 -10.34
C ASP A 11 -16.06 7.42 -9.87
N SER A 12 -16.44 6.41 -9.09
CA SER A 12 -15.51 5.53 -8.37
C SER A 12 -15.95 4.07 -8.44
N LEU A 13 -14.96 3.18 -8.53
CA LEU A 13 -15.15 1.73 -8.33
C LEU A 13 -15.20 1.34 -6.84
N GLU A 14 -14.77 2.22 -5.95
CA GLU A 14 -14.80 2.05 -4.49
C GLU A 14 -15.95 2.86 -3.85
N PRO A 15 -16.51 2.37 -2.72
CA PRO A 15 -17.63 3.04 -2.06
C PRO A 15 -17.23 4.39 -1.42
N PRO A 16 -18.22 5.27 -1.14
CA PRO A 16 -17.97 6.50 -0.38
C PRO A 16 -17.55 6.20 1.07
N PRO A 17 -16.89 7.16 1.76
CA PRO A 17 -16.48 7.02 3.15
C PRO A 17 -17.67 6.87 4.11
N ASP A 18 -17.54 5.98 5.11
CA ASP A 18 -18.56 5.76 6.13
C ASP A 18 -18.84 7.01 7.01
N PHE A 19 -17.85 7.90 7.16
CA PHE A 19 -17.82 8.93 8.22
C PHE A 19 -18.04 10.36 7.71
N THR A 20 -18.15 10.59 6.41
CA THR A 20 -18.36 11.95 5.89
C THR A 20 -19.29 11.93 4.70
N PRO A 21 -20.55 12.35 4.89
CA PRO A 21 -21.50 12.38 3.80
C PRO A 21 -21.05 13.42 2.78
N ILE A 22 -20.89 12.96 1.54
CA ILE A 22 -20.81 13.84 0.38
C ILE A 22 -22.26 14.26 0.08
N ALA A 23 -22.50 15.56 -0.09
CA ALA A 23 -23.83 16.05 -0.43
C ALA A 23 -24.31 15.38 -1.73
N ALA A 24 -25.59 15.00 -1.78
CA ALA A 24 -26.13 14.28 -2.94
C ALA A 24 -25.93 15.09 -4.23
N GLY A 25 -25.31 14.47 -5.23
CA GLY A 25 -25.00 15.09 -6.52
C GLY A 25 -23.82 16.06 -6.51
N PHE A 26 -23.15 16.28 -5.37
CA PHE A 26 -21.93 17.07 -5.29
C PHE A 26 -20.71 16.16 -5.46
N ASP A 27 -19.90 16.40 -6.47
CA ASP A 27 -18.61 15.76 -6.61
C ASP A 27 -17.50 16.72 -6.14
N PRO A 28 -16.93 16.50 -4.93
CA PRO A 28 -15.95 17.43 -4.37
C PRO A 28 -14.62 17.41 -5.13
N LEU A 29 -14.31 16.33 -5.85
CA LEU A 29 -13.11 16.28 -6.67
C LEU A 29 -13.31 17.05 -7.97
N GLN A 30 -14.45 16.86 -8.64
CA GLN A 30 -14.77 17.60 -9.85
C GLN A 30 -14.80 19.12 -9.60
N ASP A 31 -15.46 19.56 -8.53
CA ASP A 31 -15.50 20.98 -8.14
C ASP A 31 -14.09 21.53 -7.84
N LEU A 32 -13.23 20.73 -7.19
CA LEU A 32 -11.85 21.12 -6.93
C LEU A 32 -11.04 21.27 -8.23
N ILE A 33 -11.18 20.33 -9.17
CA ILE A 33 -10.49 20.35 -10.47
C ILE A 33 -10.88 21.61 -11.24
N GLU A 34 -12.18 21.86 -11.40
CA GLU A 34 -12.68 23.02 -12.15
C GLU A 34 -12.13 24.34 -11.58
N ARG A 35 -12.21 24.53 -10.25
CA ARG A 35 -11.71 25.75 -9.59
C ARG A 35 -10.19 25.91 -9.69
N ALA A 36 -9.45 24.81 -9.57
CA ALA A 36 -7.99 24.82 -9.64
C ALA A 36 -7.54 25.17 -11.06
N HIS A 37 -8.14 24.56 -12.07
CA HIS A 37 -7.83 24.79 -13.48
C HIS A 37 -8.20 26.19 -13.95
N ASP A 38 -9.33 26.75 -13.51
CA ASP A 38 -9.69 28.16 -13.73
C ASP A 38 -8.63 29.13 -13.18
N SER A 39 -7.84 28.68 -12.19
CA SER A 39 -6.75 29.43 -11.57
C SER A 39 -5.35 29.03 -12.08
N GLY A 40 -5.26 28.13 -13.07
CA GLY A 40 -4.01 27.61 -13.60
C GLY A 40 -3.20 26.73 -12.63
N ILE A 41 -3.88 26.05 -11.70
CA ILE A 41 -3.28 25.18 -10.68
C ILE A 41 -3.44 23.72 -11.08
N GLU A 42 -2.35 22.96 -11.10
CA GLU A 42 -2.39 21.52 -11.32
C GLU A 42 -3.02 20.76 -10.15
N VAL A 43 -3.82 19.74 -10.45
CA VAL A 43 -4.45 18.86 -9.46
C VAL A 43 -3.84 17.47 -9.51
N HIS A 44 -3.19 17.07 -8.42
CA HIS A 44 -2.60 15.76 -8.24
C HIS A 44 -3.39 14.97 -7.20
N ALA A 45 -3.97 13.85 -7.61
CA ALA A 45 -4.80 13.04 -6.74
C ALA A 45 -3.97 12.26 -5.72
N PHE A 46 -4.07 12.65 -4.45
CA PHE A 46 -3.48 11.88 -3.35
C PHE A 46 -4.28 10.60 -3.10
N VAL A 47 -3.63 9.46 -3.32
CA VAL A 47 -4.20 8.12 -3.20
C VAL A 47 -3.36 7.24 -2.29
N ILE A 48 -3.96 6.70 -1.24
CA ILE A 48 -3.32 5.66 -0.42
C ILE A 48 -3.45 4.34 -1.14
N ILE A 49 -2.35 3.58 -1.30
CA ILE A 49 -2.34 2.31 -2.05
C ILE A 49 -2.65 1.12 -1.13
N GLY A 50 -1.73 0.82 -0.20
CA GLY A 50 -1.73 -0.46 0.48
C GLY A 50 -2.64 -0.57 1.70
N ALA A 51 -2.91 0.53 2.42
CA ALA A 51 -3.72 0.49 3.64
C ALA A 51 -5.21 0.60 3.34
N VAL A 52 -6.00 -0.38 3.78
CA VAL A 52 -7.43 -0.51 3.39
C VAL A 52 -8.40 -0.46 4.56
N TRP A 53 -7.99 -0.66 5.81
CA TRP A 53 -8.90 -0.43 6.95
C TRP A 53 -8.12 -0.21 8.24
N ASN A 54 -8.71 0.45 9.24
CA ASN A 54 -8.02 0.69 10.51
C ASN A 54 -8.82 0.53 11.80
N LYS A 55 -10.09 0.10 11.71
CA LYS A 55 -10.93 -0.15 12.89
C LYS A 55 -10.91 -1.62 13.27
N ASN A 56 -11.46 -1.94 14.44
CA ASN A 56 -11.41 -3.29 14.98
C ASN A 56 -12.62 -4.11 14.47
N PRO A 57 -12.40 -5.15 13.65
CA PRO A 57 -13.49 -5.91 13.05
C PRO A 57 -14.32 -6.73 14.06
N THR A 58 -13.92 -6.82 15.34
CA THR A 58 -14.71 -7.49 16.39
C THR A 58 -15.94 -6.70 16.83
N PHE A 59 -16.05 -5.42 16.50
CA PHE A 59 -17.27 -4.63 16.73
C PHE A 59 -18.25 -4.78 15.55
N ALA A 60 -19.52 -4.42 15.78
CA ALA A 60 -20.49 -4.33 14.71
C ALA A 60 -20.07 -3.29 13.64
N PRO A 61 -20.41 -3.49 12.35
CA PRO A 61 -20.09 -2.55 11.28
C PRO A 61 -20.45 -1.12 11.67
N SER A 62 -19.45 -0.22 11.63
CA SER A 62 -19.62 1.17 12.01
C SER A 62 -18.46 2.03 11.52
N ALA A 63 -18.76 3.30 11.26
CA ALA A 63 -17.78 4.29 10.83
C ALA A 63 -16.64 4.54 11.84
N THR A 64 -16.82 4.15 13.11
CA THR A 64 -15.93 4.54 14.22
C THR A 64 -15.21 3.38 14.88
N LEU A 65 -15.82 2.21 14.99
CA LEU A 65 -15.31 1.10 15.81
C LEU A 65 -15.10 -0.21 15.06
N GLY A 66 -16.01 -0.54 14.14
CA GLY A 66 -16.13 -1.86 13.50
C GLY A 66 -15.60 -1.94 12.07
N PRO A 67 -15.91 -3.02 11.34
CA PRO A 67 -15.63 -3.09 9.90
C PRO A 67 -16.41 -2.02 9.12
N PRO A 68 -16.04 -1.76 7.85
CA PRO A 68 -16.76 -0.80 7.00
C PRO A 68 -18.25 -1.14 6.92
N THR A 69 -19.10 -0.12 6.84
CA THR A 69 -20.56 -0.34 6.77
C THR A 69 -21.01 -0.76 5.37
N ASN A 70 -20.29 -0.31 4.32
CA ASN A 70 -20.61 -0.69 2.95
C ASN A 70 -20.13 -2.13 2.65
N PRO A 71 -21.03 -3.05 2.24
CA PRO A 71 -20.65 -4.44 1.97
C PRO A 71 -19.66 -4.59 0.80
N ASN A 72 -19.61 -3.62 -0.12
CA ASN A 72 -18.72 -3.64 -1.28
C ASN A 72 -17.33 -3.08 -0.98
N HIS A 73 -17.05 -2.68 0.25
CA HIS A 73 -15.73 -2.20 0.64
C HIS A 73 -14.68 -3.33 0.53
N VAL A 74 -13.47 -3.02 0.03
CA VAL A 74 -12.40 -4.02 -0.20
C VAL A 74 -12.12 -4.88 1.04
N PHE A 75 -12.06 -4.28 2.23
CA PHE A 75 -11.90 -5.05 3.47
C PHE A 75 -13.05 -6.05 3.75
N ASN A 76 -14.31 -5.70 3.44
CA ASN A 76 -15.43 -6.62 3.65
C ASN A 76 -15.43 -7.75 2.62
N LEU A 77 -15.15 -7.42 1.36
CA LEU A 77 -15.12 -8.40 0.27
C LEU A 77 -13.89 -9.32 0.35
N HIS A 78 -12.74 -8.79 0.76
CA HIS A 78 -11.44 -9.44 0.58
C HIS A 78 -10.53 -9.43 1.82
N GLY A 79 -11.02 -8.94 2.97
CA GLY A 79 -10.29 -8.99 4.23
C GLY A 79 -10.29 -10.37 4.90
N GLY A 80 -11.23 -11.24 4.52
CA GLY A 80 -11.35 -12.60 5.03
C GLY A 80 -11.78 -12.69 6.49
N TYR A 81 -12.25 -11.62 7.12
CA TYR A 81 -12.69 -11.65 8.51
C TYR A 81 -14.02 -12.38 8.67
N ASP A 82 -14.04 -13.41 9.50
CA ASP A 82 -15.23 -14.15 9.90
C ASP A 82 -15.73 -13.63 11.28
N PRO A 83 -16.91 -13.01 11.35
CA PRO A 83 -17.44 -12.46 12.60
C PRO A 83 -17.86 -13.52 13.61
N VAL A 84 -18.09 -14.77 13.19
CA VAL A 84 -18.48 -15.88 14.10
C VAL A 84 -17.26 -16.41 14.83
N THR A 85 -16.19 -16.70 14.10
CA THR A 85 -14.94 -17.22 14.69
C THR A 85 -14.00 -16.11 15.17
N GLN A 86 -14.25 -14.86 14.77
CA GLN A 86 -13.39 -13.68 15.00
C GLN A 86 -11.98 -13.85 14.44
N GLN A 87 -11.85 -14.61 13.36
CA GLN A 87 -10.58 -14.91 12.71
C GLN A 87 -10.54 -14.39 11.29
N ILE A 88 -9.33 -14.09 10.82
CA ILE A 88 -9.04 -13.87 9.41
C ILE A 88 -8.83 -15.23 8.77
N ILE A 89 -9.73 -15.59 7.87
CA ILE A 89 -9.70 -16.84 7.11
C ILE A 89 -8.73 -16.67 5.93
N PRO A 90 -7.68 -17.49 5.83
CA PRO A 90 -6.78 -17.46 4.69
C PRO A 90 -7.47 -18.07 3.46
N GLY A 91 -7.05 -17.65 2.27
CA GLY A 91 -7.58 -18.19 1.02
C GLY A 91 -7.36 -17.24 -0.15
N PRO A 92 -7.74 -17.65 -1.37
CA PRO A 92 -7.56 -16.85 -2.58
C PRO A 92 -8.39 -15.56 -2.59
N ASN A 93 -9.42 -15.46 -1.75
CA ASN A 93 -10.19 -14.23 -1.59
C ASN A 93 -9.64 -13.32 -0.47
N ASN A 94 -8.61 -13.73 0.26
CA ASN A 94 -7.97 -12.90 1.26
C ASN A 94 -6.80 -12.14 0.65
N TRP A 95 -7.01 -10.84 0.45
CA TRP A 95 -6.04 -9.96 -0.19
C TRP A 95 -5.07 -9.31 0.79
N LEU A 96 -5.25 -9.53 2.09
CA LEU A 96 -4.42 -8.88 3.10
C LEU A 96 -3.01 -9.43 3.07
N THR A 97 -2.02 -8.54 3.22
CA THR A 97 -0.67 -8.96 3.58
C THR A 97 -0.65 -9.46 5.02
N ARG A 98 0.42 -10.16 5.38
CA ARG A 98 0.64 -10.58 6.77
C ARG A 98 2.12 -10.71 7.10
N THR A 99 2.37 -10.61 8.40
CA THR A 99 3.61 -11.10 9.03
C THR A 99 3.43 -12.54 9.51
N LEU A 100 4.54 -13.23 9.74
CA LEU A 100 4.60 -14.51 10.46
C LEU A 100 4.92 -14.30 11.95
N LEU A 101 5.11 -13.06 12.40
CA LEU A 101 5.24 -12.75 13.82
C LEU A 101 3.93 -13.03 14.57
N PRO A 102 3.99 -13.47 15.83
CA PRO A 102 2.81 -13.69 16.64
C PRO A 102 2.12 -12.37 16.98
N ASP A 103 0.81 -12.44 17.22
CA ASP A 103 0.05 -11.32 17.75
C ASP A 103 0.63 -10.85 19.09
N GLY A 104 0.59 -9.54 19.33
CA GLY A 104 1.20 -8.87 20.47
C GLY A 104 2.66 -8.43 20.24
N ALA A 105 3.36 -8.96 19.24
CA ALA A 105 4.70 -8.48 18.88
C ALA A 105 4.60 -7.14 18.14
N GLY A 106 5.17 -6.04 18.66
CA GLY A 106 5.30 -4.79 17.89
C GLY A 106 4.01 -4.20 17.30
N GLY A 107 2.88 -4.36 17.99
CA GLY A 107 1.57 -3.90 17.48
C GLY A 107 0.96 -4.78 16.39
N ILE A 108 1.44 -6.03 16.25
CA ILE A 108 0.83 -7.04 15.39
C ILE A 108 -0.42 -7.61 16.06
N SER A 109 -1.49 -7.76 15.28
CA SER A 109 -2.74 -8.40 15.71
C SER A 109 -3.45 -9.08 14.54
N PHE A 110 -4.50 -9.84 14.83
CA PHE A 110 -5.32 -10.56 13.85
C PHE A 110 -4.50 -11.55 13.02
N GLN A 111 -3.81 -12.45 13.71
CA GLN A 111 -3.01 -13.54 13.11
C GLN A 111 -1.94 -13.01 12.14
N GLY A 112 -1.35 -11.85 12.46
CA GLY A 112 -0.35 -11.20 11.62
C GLY A 112 -0.88 -10.29 10.50
N HIS A 113 -2.20 -10.15 10.33
CA HIS A 113 -2.80 -9.36 9.23
C HIS A 113 -2.97 -7.87 9.54
N ARG A 114 -2.84 -7.46 10.80
CA ARG A 114 -2.90 -6.06 11.21
C ARG A 114 -1.56 -5.60 11.76
N VAL A 115 -1.00 -4.56 11.14
CA VAL A 115 0.25 -3.91 11.58
C VAL A 115 -0.07 -2.55 12.18
N GLY A 116 0.25 -2.39 13.46
CA GLY A 116 -0.19 -1.23 14.22
C GLY A 116 -1.72 -1.18 14.27
N SER A 117 -2.32 -0.14 13.70
CA SER A 117 -3.78 -0.02 13.61
C SER A 117 -4.36 -0.43 12.27
N GLU A 118 -3.56 -0.86 11.29
CA GLU A 118 -3.99 -0.92 9.90
C GLU A 118 -3.92 -2.32 9.29
N PHE A 119 -4.94 -2.61 8.48
CA PHE A 119 -4.97 -3.73 7.55
C PHE A 119 -4.50 -3.25 6.19
N TRP A 120 -3.66 -4.06 5.55
CA TRP A 120 -3.03 -3.72 4.29
C TRP A 120 -3.26 -4.82 3.28
N ILE A 121 -3.51 -4.46 2.03
CA ILE A 121 -3.48 -5.41 0.91
C ILE A 121 -2.05 -5.82 0.56
N ASP A 122 -1.89 -6.99 -0.04
CA ASP A 122 -0.61 -7.48 -0.56
C ASP A 122 -0.57 -7.29 -2.08
N LEU A 123 0.36 -6.46 -2.58
CA LEU A 123 0.55 -6.29 -4.03
C LEU A 123 1.12 -7.56 -4.70
N GLY A 124 1.57 -8.54 -3.92
CA GLY A 124 1.85 -9.90 -4.40
C GLY A 124 0.62 -10.77 -4.61
N HIS A 125 -0.57 -10.31 -4.22
CA HIS A 125 -1.84 -10.92 -4.63
C HIS A 125 -2.27 -10.30 -5.98
N PRO A 126 -2.35 -11.09 -7.08
CA PRO A 126 -2.59 -10.55 -8.42
C PRO A 126 -3.92 -9.81 -8.54
N ASP A 127 -4.98 -10.33 -7.89
CA ASP A 127 -6.30 -9.69 -7.94
C ASP A 127 -6.36 -8.40 -7.11
N ALA A 128 -5.63 -8.33 -5.99
CA ALA A 128 -5.55 -7.11 -5.18
C ALA A 128 -4.78 -6.01 -5.92
N ALA A 129 -3.65 -6.38 -6.53
CA ALA A 129 -2.88 -5.48 -7.38
C ALA A 129 -3.72 -4.99 -8.57
N ARG A 130 -4.42 -5.89 -9.27
CA ARG A 130 -5.30 -5.54 -10.39
C ARG A 130 -6.43 -4.61 -9.96
N ASN A 131 -7.20 -4.97 -8.93
CA ASN A 131 -8.29 -4.14 -8.44
C ASN A 131 -7.80 -2.73 -8.07
N THR A 132 -6.65 -2.64 -7.38
CA THR A 132 -6.09 -1.33 -6.99
C THR A 132 -5.64 -0.53 -8.22
N THR A 133 -5.04 -1.15 -9.24
CA THR A 133 -4.73 -0.47 -10.50
C THR A 133 -6.00 0.00 -11.20
N ASP A 134 -7.01 -0.87 -11.33
CA ASP A 134 -8.26 -0.56 -12.03
C ASP A 134 -9.00 0.63 -11.38
N VAL A 135 -8.99 0.74 -10.04
CA VAL A 135 -9.51 1.92 -9.31
C VAL A 135 -8.79 3.20 -9.71
N LEU A 136 -7.45 3.19 -9.73
CA LEU A 136 -6.65 4.37 -10.07
C LEU A 136 -6.76 4.74 -11.55
N ILE A 137 -6.93 3.75 -12.41
CA ILE A 137 -7.08 3.97 -13.84
C ILE A 137 -8.47 4.49 -14.19
N ASN A 138 -9.52 4.00 -13.52
CA ASN A 138 -10.86 4.60 -13.59
C ASN A 138 -10.82 6.09 -13.18
N LEU A 139 -10.07 6.40 -12.14
CA LEU A 139 -9.87 7.76 -11.66
C LEU A 139 -9.20 8.68 -12.69
N VAL A 140 -8.13 8.20 -13.34
CA VAL A 140 -7.45 8.94 -14.41
C VAL A 140 -8.32 9.11 -15.65
N ALA A 141 -9.16 8.12 -15.96
CA ALA A 141 -10.02 8.14 -17.13
C ALA A 141 -11.21 9.11 -17.00
N ASN A 142 -11.71 9.30 -15.77
CA ASN A 142 -12.96 10.03 -15.53
C ASN A 142 -12.78 11.45 -14.98
N TYR A 143 -11.57 11.81 -14.53
CA TYR A 143 -11.28 13.15 -14.01
C TYR A 143 -10.11 13.78 -14.73
N ASP A 144 -10.18 15.09 -14.99
CA ASP A 144 -9.12 15.84 -15.64
C ASP A 144 -7.95 16.12 -14.67
N LEU A 145 -7.26 15.07 -14.24
CA LEU A 145 -6.18 15.14 -13.26
C LEU A 145 -4.82 15.38 -13.91
N ASP A 146 -4.00 16.25 -13.34
CA ASP A 146 -2.64 16.51 -13.81
C ASP A 146 -1.64 15.49 -13.25
N GLY A 147 -2.00 14.79 -12.18
CA GLY A 147 -1.18 13.72 -11.64
C GLY A 147 -1.86 12.79 -10.65
N LEU A 148 -1.17 11.68 -10.39
CA LEU A 148 -1.42 10.78 -9.27
C LEU A 148 -0.29 10.95 -8.25
N HIS A 149 -0.64 11.04 -6.97
CA HIS A 149 0.31 11.00 -5.87
C HIS A 149 0.11 9.75 -5.03
N LEU A 150 1.03 8.80 -5.15
CA LEU A 150 0.99 7.49 -4.52
C LEU A 150 1.53 7.56 -3.09
N ASP A 151 0.64 7.48 -2.11
CA ASP A 151 1.01 7.28 -0.72
C ASP A 151 0.95 5.80 -0.36
N ARG A 152 1.84 5.38 0.55
CA ARG A 152 1.88 4.00 1.06
C ARG A 152 1.96 2.93 -0.05
N ILE A 153 2.66 3.26 -1.14
CA ILE A 153 3.08 2.31 -2.19
C ILE A 153 4.29 1.50 -1.69
N ARG A 154 4.04 0.61 -0.73
CA ARG A 154 5.04 -0.22 -0.04
C ARG A 154 4.38 -1.26 0.85
N TYR A 155 5.16 -2.16 1.44
CA TYR A 155 4.71 -2.96 2.58
C TYR A 155 4.70 -2.14 3.88
N PRO A 156 3.87 -2.48 4.88
CA PRO A 156 3.86 -1.78 6.15
C PRO A 156 5.20 -1.92 6.90
N GLU A 157 5.58 -0.86 7.60
CA GLU A 157 6.77 -0.85 8.46
C GLU A 157 6.55 -1.75 9.68
N VAL A 158 7.08 -2.97 9.64
CA VAL A 158 7.13 -3.88 10.79
C VAL A 158 8.46 -3.65 11.53
N VAL A 159 8.39 -2.93 12.65
CA VAL A 159 9.56 -2.61 13.48
C VAL A 159 9.52 -3.41 14.77
N VAL A 160 10.25 -4.53 14.77
CA VAL A 160 10.47 -5.37 15.96
C VAL A 160 11.96 -5.65 16.13
N ALA A 161 12.36 -5.97 17.36
CA ALA A 161 13.75 -6.30 17.68
C ALA A 161 14.26 -7.48 16.81
N GLY A 162 15.50 -7.37 16.34
CA GLY A 162 16.17 -8.44 15.58
C GLY A 162 16.03 -8.39 14.06
N GLN A 163 15.21 -7.49 13.49
CA GLN A 163 15.15 -7.27 12.04
C GLN A 163 16.20 -6.25 11.60
N THR A 164 17.10 -6.69 10.71
CA THR A 164 18.18 -5.91 10.09
C THR A 164 18.22 -6.22 8.59
N PRO A 165 18.99 -5.49 7.77
CA PRO A 165 19.19 -5.87 6.37
C PRO A 165 19.64 -7.34 6.19
N ALA A 166 20.41 -7.88 7.12
CA ALA A 166 20.92 -9.26 7.05
C ALA A 166 19.91 -10.33 7.49
N THR A 167 19.00 -9.99 8.41
CA THR A 167 17.96 -10.93 8.90
C THR A 167 16.62 -10.76 8.20
N GLY A 168 16.44 -9.68 7.44
CA GLY A 168 15.29 -9.42 6.59
C GLY A 168 14.06 -8.94 7.35
N ALA A 169 13.04 -8.52 6.60
CA ALA A 169 11.78 -8.06 7.17
C ALA A 169 10.69 -9.14 7.17
N ASN A 170 9.95 -9.24 8.27
CA ASN A 170 8.89 -10.24 8.42
C ASN A 170 7.52 -9.66 7.99
N ILE A 171 7.31 -9.50 6.68
CA ILE A 171 6.07 -8.99 6.07
C ILE A 171 5.95 -9.49 4.63
N GLY A 172 4.73 -9.46 4.04
CA GLY A 172 4.50 -9.87 2.65
C GLY A 172 4.13 -11.35 2.47
N TYR A 173 3.76 -12.04 3.55
CA TYR A 173 3.47 -13.48 3.53
C TYR A 173 2.01 -13.79 3.21
N ASN A 174 1.36 -13.00 2.34
CA ASN A 174 0.07 -13.40 1.78
C ASN A 174 0.20 -14.78 1.11
N GLN A 175 -0.74 -15.69 1.39
CA GLN A 175 -0.65 -17.08 0.95
C GLN A 175 -0.58 -17.21 -0.58
N THR A 176 -1.35 -16.41 -1.32
CA THR A 176 -1.32 -16.39 -2.78
C THR A 176 0.03 -15.90 -3.30
N SER A 177 0.61 -14.86 -2.70
CA SER A 177 1.95 -14.35 -3.06
C SER A 177 3.03 -15.41 -2.82
N VAL A 178 3.01 -16.08 -1.67
CA VAL A 178 3.95 -17.17 -1.35
C VAL A 178 3.80 -18.34 -2.32
N ALA A 179 2.59 -18.75 -2.66
CA ALA A 179 2.35 -19.83 -3.62
C ALA A 179 2.89 -19.48 -5.01
N ARG A 180 2.69 -18.23 -5.47
CA ARG A 180 3.24 -17.74 -6.74
C ARG A 180 4.77 -17.70 -6.72
N PHE A 181 5.37 -17.27 -5.62
CA PHE A 181 6.82 -17.32 -5.42
C PHE A 181 7.35 -18.76 -5.50
N GLN A 182 6.72 -19.68 -4.78
CA GLN A 182 7.11 -21.09 -4.78
C GLN A 182 7.02 -21.68 -6.19
N GLN A 183 5.93 -21.41 -6.90
CA GLN A 183 5.77 -21.83 -8.30
C GLN A 183 6.86 -21.23 -9.21
N ARG A 184 7.15 -19.92 -9.09
CA ARG A 184 8.16 -19.21 -9.89
C ARG A 184 9.54 -19.85 -9.81
N TYR A 185 9.90 -20.34 -8.62
CA TYR A 185 11.24 -20.87 -8.31
C TYR A 185 11.28 -22.40 -8.15
N GLY A 186 10.22 -23.11 -8.54
CA GLY A 186 10.17 -24.57 -8.52
C GLY A 186 10.17 -25.21 -7.13
N ILE A 187 9.72 -24.46 -6.10
CA ILE A 187 9.56 -24.94 -4.73
C ILE A 187 8.22 -25.67 -4.62
N ALA A 188 8.20 -26.85 -4.01
CA ALA A 188 6.99 -27.67 -3.90
C ALA A 188 5.87 -26.92 -3.15
N ALA A 189 4.64 -27.00 -3.67
CA ALA A 189 3.48 -26.39 -3.04
C ALA A 189 3.29 -26.92 -1.60
N GLY A 190 3.00 -26.02 -0.67
CA GLY A 190 2.86 -26.36 0.76
C GLY A 190 4.19 -26.46 1.52
N SER A 191 5.34 -26.21 0.86
CA SER A 191 6.61 -25.99 1.56
C SER A 191 6.47 -24.82 2.56
N PRO A 192 7.27 -24.80 3.64
CA PRO A 192 7.29 -23.67 4.56
C PRO A 192 7.50 -22.34 3.82
N PRO A 193 6.94 -21.22 4.32
CA PRO A 193 7.23 -19.90 3.77
C PRO A 193 8.75 -19.65 3.72
N PRO A 194 9.24 -18.91 2.70
CA PRO A 194 10.66 -18.56 2.60
C PRO A 194 11.13 -17.80 3.84
N ALA A 195 12.42 -17.93 4.17
CA ALA A 195 13.02 -17.16 5.25
C ALA A 195 12.93 -15.64 4.97
N PRO A 196 12.79 -14.77 5.99
CA PRO A 196 12.68 -13.33 5.77
C PRO A 196 13.85 -12.68 5.00
N ASN A 197 15.05 -13.27 5.10
CA ASN A 197 16.27 -12.87 4.40
C ASN A 197 16.63 -13.76 3.20
N ASP A 198 15.74 -14.65 2.77
CA ASP A 198 15.92 -15.34 1.49
C ASP A 198 16.03 -14.30 0.37
N ALA A 199 17.14 -14.32 -0.37
CA ALA A 199 17.46 -13.29 -1.35
C ALA A 199 16.41 -13.24 -2.49
N LEU A 200 15.88 -14.40 -2.91
CA LEU A 200 14.85 -14.48 -3.94
C LEU A 200 13.52 -13.94 -3.42
N TRP A 201 13.20 -14.20 -2.14
CA TRP A 201 11.96 -13.70 -1.53
C TRP A 201 12.00 -12.19 -1.24
N VAL A 202 13.16 -11.67 -0.82
CA VAL A 202 13.42 -10.23 -0.70
C VAL A 202 13.20 -9.55 -2.05
N GLN A 203 13.82 -10.08 -3.12
CA GLN A 203 13.65 -9.52 -4.46
C GLN A 203 12.21 -9.67 -4.96
N TRP A 204 11.57 -10.81 -4.74
CA TRP A 204 10.18 -11.05 -5.14
C TRP A 204 9.22 -10.00 -4.60
N ARG A 205 9.31 -9.67 -3.31
CA ARG A 205 8.45 -8.64 -2.67
C ARG A 205 8.69 -7.26 -3.28
N ARG A 206 9.94 -6.90 -3.54
CA ARG A 206 10.32 -5.65 -4.24
C ARG A 206 9.75 -5.61 -5.66
N ASP A 207 9.83 -6.72 -6.37
CA ASP A 207 9.27 -6.84 -7.71
C ASP A 207 7.75 -6.66 -7.70
N GLN A 208 7.02 -7.14 -6.67
CA GLN A 208 5.56 -6.95 -6.62
C GLN A 208 5.18 -5.48 -6.51
N VAL A 209 5.86 -4.70 -5.66
CA VAL A 209 5.61 -3.25 -5.53
C VAL A 209 6.01 -2.54 -6.82
N THR A 210 7.19 -2.85 -7.37
CA THR A 210 7.70 -2.22 -8.60
C THR A 210 6.84 -2.54 -9.82
N ASN A 211 6.38 -3.77 -9.97
CA ASN A 211 5.50 -4.18 -11.07
C ASN A 211 4.14 -3.46 -10.99
N PHE A 212 3.63 -3.22 -9.78
CA PHE A 212 2.42 -2.41 -9.61
C PHE A 212 2.65 -0.97 -10.10
N VAL A 213 3.75 -0.31 -9.68
CA VAL A 213 4.08 1.05 -10.11
C VAL A 213 4.24 1.11 -11.63
N ARG A 214 5.00 0.17 -12.21
CA ARG A 214 5.21 0.08 -13.66
C ARG A 214 3.90 -0.07 -14.41
N ARG A 215 3.03 -1.00 -13.98
CA ARG A 215 1.72 -1.21 -14.61
C ARG A 215 0.87 0.05 -14.55
N LEU A 216 0.77 0.66 -13.36
CA LEU A 216 0.01 1.90 -13.17
C LEU A 216 0.52 3.02 -14.07
N TYR A 217 1.84 3.24 -14.11
CA TYR A 217 2.46 4.28 -14.93
C TYR A 217 2.11 4.09 -16.42
N LEU A 218 2.36 2.88 -16.96
CA LEU A 218 2.11 2.57 -18.36
C LEU A 218 0.63 2.70 -18.74
N GLU A 219 -0.29 2.24 -17.89
CA GLU A 219 -1.73 2.39 -18.13
C GLU A 219 -2.18 3.86 -18.03
N ALA A 220 -1.67 4.62 -17.06
CA ALA A 220 -2.03 6.03 -16.87
C ALA A 220 -1.59 6.89 -18.06
N ILE A 221 -0.35 6.76 -18.52
CA ILE A 221 0.15 7.54 -19.67
C ILE A 221 -0.51 7.13 -21.00
N THR A 222 -1.05 5.90 -21.08
CA THR A 222 -1.83 5.47 -22.25
C THR A 222 -3.15 6.23 -22.36
N ILE A 223 -3.74 6.59 -21.22
CA ILE A 223 -5.00 7.34 -21.15
C ILE A 223 -4.75 8.84 -21.24
N LYS A 224 -3.79 9.35 -20.45
CA LYS A 224 -3.43 10.77 -20.39
C LYS A 224 -1.91 10.92 -20.47
N PRO A 225 -1.32 11.09 -21.67
CA PRO A 225 0.14 11.10 -21.85
C PRO A 225 0.92 12.17 -21.08
N GLN A 226 0.25 13.20 -20.58
CA GLN A 226 0.85 14.29 -19.79
C GLN A 226 0.65 14.12 -18.27
N ILE A 227 -0.02 13.05 -17.83
CA ILE A 227 -0.23 12.82 -16.40
C ILE A 227 1.09 12.55 -15.71
N LYS A 228 1.28 13.15 -14.54
CA LYS A 228 2.47 12.93 -13.70
C LYS A 228 2.19 11.89 -12.64
N VAL A 229 3.11 10.96 -12.43
CA VAL A 229 3.08 10.01 -11.30
C VAL A 229 4.13 10.44 -10.29
N SER A 230 3.67 10.74 -9.09
CA SER A 230 4.49 11.10 -7.94
C SER A 230 4.25 10.15 -6.77
N ALA A 231 5.15 10.08 -5.79
CA ALA A 231 4.99 9.19 -4.64
C ALA A 231 5.61 9.76 -3.37
N ALA A 232 5.03 9.39 -2.22
CA ALA A 232 5.61 9.62 -0.90
C ALA A 232 6.63 8.53 -0.57
N LEU A 233 7.90 8.91 -0.44
CA LEU A 233 9.04 7.99 -0.43
C LEU A 233 9.76 7.94 0.92
N ILE A 234 10.00 6.72 1.41
CA ILE A 234 10.83 6.50 2.60
C ILE A 234 12.23 7.00 2.30
N ALA A 235 12.67 7.98 3.10
CA ALA A 235 13.92 8.69 2.93
C ALA A 235 14.86 8.51 4.13
N PHE A 236 14.71 7.43 4.90
CA PHE A 236 15.46 7.20 6.13
C PHE A 236 16.05 5.78 6.25
N GLY A 237 16.91 5.61 7.25
CA GLY A 237 17.51 4.33 7.61
C GLY A 237 18.77 4.00 6.83
N GLY A 238 19.65 4.99 6.61
CA GLY A 238 20.96 4.78 5.99
C GLY A 238 21.01 5.07 4.49
N ILE A 239 20.21 6.03 4.01
CA ILE A 239 20.34 6.53 2.64
C ILE A 239 21.65 7.30 2.52
N GLY A 240 22.46 6.93 1.54
CA GLY A 240 23.74 7.56 1.28
C GLY A 240 24.09 7.48 -0.20
N SER A 241 25.27 7.97 -0.57
CA SER A 241 25.72 8.07 -1.95
C SER A 241 26.35 6.79 -2.52
N THR A 242 26.23 5.65 -1.83
CA THR A 242 26.83 4.36 -2.25
C THR A 242 25.77 3.28 -2.43
N GLU A 243 26.08 2.28 -3.27
CA GLU A 243 25.22 1.10 -3.44
C GLU A 243 24.99 0.35 -2.13
N ALA A 244 26.02 0.25 -1.30
CA ALA A 244 25.90 -0.38 0.02
C ALA A 244 24.88 0.36 0.90
N ALA A 245 24.91 1.70 0.89
CA ALA A 245 23.97 2.52 1.63
C ALA A 245 22.52 2.32 1.15
N TRP A 246 22.29 2.34 -0.18
CA TRP A 246 20.97 2.08 -0.74
C TRP A 246 20.41 0.70 -0.35
N ASN A 247 21.23 -0.35 -0.46
CA ASN A 247 20.83 -1.71 -0.09
C ASN A 247 20.48 -1.85 1.40
N SER A 248 21.06 -1.01 2.26
CA SER A 248 20.76 -0.95 3.69
C SER A 248 19.62 0.01 4.07
N ALA A 249 19.11 0.83 3.14
CA ALA A 249 18.03 1.78 3.39
C ALA A 249 16.72 1.06 3.73
N GLU A 250 15.94 1.58 4.70
CA GLU A 250 14.66 0.95 5.07
C GLU A 250 13.67 0.90 3.92
N ALA A 251 13.71 1.90 3.03
CA ALA A 251 12.99 1.90 1.76
C ALA A 251 13.26 0.61 0.98
N TYR A 252 14.52 0.22 0.88
CA TYR A 252 14.94 -0.93 0.09
C TYR A 252 14.63 -2.25 0.82
N TRP A 253 15.25 -2.54 1.97
CA TRP A 253 15.19 -3.89 2.53
C TRP A 253 13.95 -4.16 3.40
N ARG A 254 13.37 -3.13 4.03
CA ARG A 254 12.29 -3.31 5.03
C ARG A 254 10.91 -3.26 4.41
N VAL A 255 10.65 -2.23 3.61
CA VAL A 255 9.31 -1.97 3.05
C VAL A 255 9.22 -2.19 1.55
N TYR A 256 10.35 -2.48 0.90
CA TYR A 256 10.43 -2.84 -0.52
C TYR A 256 9.94 -1.74 -1.48
N GLN A 257 10.14 -0.47 -1.10
CA GLN A 257 9.87 0.73 -1.89
C GLN A 257 11.14 1.15 -2.65
N ASP A 258 11.46 0.45 -3.75
CA ASP A 258 12.66 0.70 -4.55
C ASP A 258 12.52 1.92 -5.47
N TRP A 259 12.32 3.08 -4.86
CA TRP A 259 12.04 4.31 -5.59
C TRP A 259 13.22 4.78 -6.44
N ARG A 260 14.45 4.38 -6.11
CA ARG A 260 15.63 4.66 -6.94
C ARG A 260 15.48 3.99 -8.31
N ALA A 261 15.17 2.69 -8.32
CA ALA A 261 14.93 1.97 -9.57
C ALA A 261 13.75 2.58 -10.34
N TRP A 262 12.70 3.04 -9.65
CA TRP A 262 11.55 3.67 -10.31
C TRP A 262 11.92 4.99 -11.00
N THR A 263 12.79 5.81 -10.39
CA THR A 263 13.29 7.04 -11.02
C THR A 263 14.28 6.76 -12.15
N GLU A 264 15.13 5.73 -12.02
CA GLU A 264 16.09 5.34 -13.07
C GLU A 264 15.39 4.73 -14.28
N GLU A 265 14.32 3.97 -14.06
CA GLU A 265 13.48 3.38 -15.11
C GLU A 265 12.56 4.42 -15.78
N GLY A 266 12.26 5.52 -15.09
CA GLY A 266 11.34 6.56 -15.59
C GLY A 266 9.86 6.22 -15.39
N ILE A 267 9.52 5.44 -14.36
CA ILE A 267 8.14 5.10 -13.97
C ILE A 267 7.66 5.90 -12.73
N LEU A 268 8.42 6.94 -12.37
CA LEU A 268 8.10 7.91 -11.33
C LEU A 268 8.65 9.27 -11.75
N ASP A 269 7.76 10.24 -12.01
CA ASP A 269 8.14 11.56 -12.53
C ASP A 269 8.60 12.49 -11.40
N ILE A 270 8.01 12.36 -10.20
CA ILE A 270 8.30 13.22 -9.05
C ILE A 270 8.49 12.38 -7.78
N ALA A 271 9.72 12.39 -7.27
CA ALA A 271 10.09 11.78 -6.00
C ALA A 271 9.84 12.75 -4.84
N ILE A 272 8.93 12.42 -3.91
CA ILE A 272 8.64 13.25 -2.74
C ILE A 272 9.10 12.54 -1.45
N PRO A 273 10.28 12.90 -0.89
CA PRO A 273 10.81 12.25 0.30
C PRO A 273 10.02 12.62 1.56
N MET A 274 9.73 11.64 2.40
CA MET A 274 9.11 11.83 3.72
C MET A 274 10.18 12.16 4.77
N ASN A 275 10.46 13.45 4.95
CA ASN A 275 11.51 14.00 5.84
C ASN A 275 10.96 14.70 7.09
N TYR A 276 9.75 14.35 7.53
CA TYR A 276 9.05 15.04 8.63
C TYR A 276 9.26 14.39 10.02
N LYS A 277 10.22 13.47 10.15
CA LYS A 277 10.57 12.86 11.44
C LYS A 277 11.24 13.90 12.33
N ARG A 278 11.08 13.80 13.65
CA ARG A 278 11.54 14.83 14.59
C ARG A 278 12.85 14.43 15.23
N GLU A 279 13.88 15.25 15.03
CA GLU A 279 15.18 15.11 15.70
C GLU A 279 15.05 15.01 17.23
N HIS A 280 14.17 15.82 17.84
CA HIS A 280 14.00 15.87 19.29
C HIS A 280 13.17 14.70 19.89
N VAL A 281 12.63 13.80 19.06
CA VAL A 281 11.90 12.62 19.54
C VAL A 281 12.83 11.41 19.43
N ALA A 282 13.23 10.84 20.57
CA ALA A 282 14.19 9.74 20.61
C ALA A 282 13.83 8.53 19.72
N ALA A 283 12.53 8.25 19.54
CA ALA A 283 12.06 7.17 18.66
C ALA A 283 12.11 7.53 17.15
N GLN A 284 12.29 8.81 16.81
CA GLN A 284 12.28 9.32 15.43
C GLN A 284 13.64 9.83 14.97
N VAL A 285 14.59 10.09 15.88
CA VAL A 285 15.91 10.65 15.55
C VAL A 285 16.67 9.80 14.53
N ALA A 286 16.61 8.46 14.63
CA ALA A 286 17.24 7.54 13.68
C ALA A 286 16.61 7.57 12.27
N GLN A 287 15.46 8.25 12.11
CA GLN A 287 14.80 8.47 10.83
C GLN A 287 14.83 9.94 10.39
N TYR A 288 15.48 10.81 11.16
CA TYR A 288 15.71 12.21 10.82
C TYR A 288 16.99 12.37 10.00
N ASP A 289 18.05 11.69 10.43
CA ASP A 289 19.37 11.63 9.77
C ASP A 289 19.40 10.61 8.61
#